data_AF-A0A369XFC0-F1
#
_entry.id   AF-A0A369XFC0-F1
#
_cell.length_a   1.000
_cell.length_b   1.000
_cell.length_c   1.000
_cell.angle_alpha   90.00
_cell.angle_beta   90.00
_cell.angle_gamma   90.00
#
_symmetry.space_group_name_H-M   'P 1'
#
loop_
_entity.id
_entity.type
_entity.pdbx_description
1 polymer ?
#
loop_
_entity_poly.entity_id
_entity_poly.type
_entity_poly.pdbx_seq_one_letter_code
_entity_poly.pdbx_strand_id
1 'polypeptide(L)'
;PSTPEASAASLPPRLLQLLPAGAKVAGRDSHPLKDSALARRTKNSGQKSSGESANGVSVEAVASISKDLFDLIVIFAEIAFLAIVVYVVTRFFVSHYIFRWRTAMNDYYTSQWPQVRHIEGASQRIQEDTMRFAEIMEGLGVSIVDAVMTLFAFLPVLWALSTYVSELPVVGAIAHPLFVASLAWSVFGTGLLAVVGIKLPGLEFKNQRVEAAFRKELVYGEDAVSRAQPQTLRELFSNVRKSYFRLYFNYMYFNVARMLYVQADNIFVYVLLIPTIAVGAITFGILQQILTAFNQVSNSFQYLVNSWTTIVQLLSIYKRLSSFEAAIRHEPLPAIDQLGT
;
A
#
# COMPACT_ATOMS: atom_id res chain seq x y z
N PRO A 1 -17.98 -14.71 -45.16
CA PRO A 1 -19.16 -14.13 -44.50
C PRO A 1 -19.09 -14.44 -42.99
N SER A 2 -18.59 -13.52 -42.17
CA SER A 2 -19.33 -12.39 -41.57
C SER A 2 -19.29 -12.59 -40.05
N THR A 3 -18.27 -12.02 -39.44
CA THR A 3 -18.27 -11.66 -38.01
C THR A 3 -19.48 -10.77 -37.73
N PRO A 4 -20.29 -11.03 -36.68
CA PRO A 4 -21.32 -10.11 -36.25
C PRO A 4 -20.74 -9.01 -35.36
N GLU A 5 -21.34 -7.84 -35.55
CA GLU A 5 -21.08 -6.54 -34.94
C GLU A 5 -21.25 -6.53 -33.41
N ALA A 6 -20.40 -5.73 -32.75
CA ALA A 6 -20.70 -5.18 -31.44
C ALA A 6 -21.53 -3.89 -31.60
N SER A 7 -22.63 -3.83 -30.85
CA SER A 7 -23.56 -2.70 -30.77
C SER A 7 -22.96 -1.49 -30.04
N ALA A 8 -23.39 -0.31 -30.50
CA ALA A 8 -22.94 1.01 -30.13
C ALA A 8 -23.53 1.52 -28.81
N ALA A 9 -22.68 2.11 -27.96
CA ALA A 9 -23.08 3.14 -26.99
C ALA A 9 -21.86 3.96 -26.54
N SER A 10 -21.65 5.11 -27.20
CA SER A 10 -21.23 6.42 -26.65
C SER A 10 -20.36 7.21 -27.64
N LEU A 11 -21.00 7.97 -28.52
CA LEU A 11 -20.32 8.90 -29.44
C LEU A 11 -20.14 10.29 -28.79
N PRO A 12 -19.01 10.98 -29.02
CA PRO A 12 -18.79 12.37 -28.64
C PRO A 12 -19.52 13.36 -29.58
N PRO A 13 -19.79 14.60 -29.14
CA PRO A 13 -20.76 15.50 -29.78
C PRO A 13 -20.36 16.04 -31.15
N ARG A 14 -21.40 16.21 -31.98
CA ARG A 14 -21.42 16.77 -33.35
C ARG A 14 -20.97 18.23 -33.40
N LEU A 15 -19.73 18.48 -33.79
CA LEU A 15 -19.33 19.76 -34.41
C LEU A 15 -17.93 19.74 -35.08
N LEU A 16 -17.46 18.59 -35.55
CA LEU A 16 -16.12 18.45 -36.12
C LEU A 16 -16.04 17.51 -37.33
N GLN A 17 -17.13 17.39 -38.08
CA GLN A 17 -17.10 16.84 -39.42
C GLN A 17 -17.69 17.86 -40.37
N LEU A 18 -16.79 18.51 -41.12
CA LEU A 18 -16.97 19.15 -42.43
C LEU A 18 -16.14 20.44 -42.47
N LEU A 19 -14.82 20.31 -42.68
CA LEU A 19 -14.02 21.33 -43.37
C LEU A 19 -12.79 20.62 -43.98
N PRO A 20 -12.53 20.77 -45.29
CA PRO A 20 -11.40 20.13 -45.96
C PRO A 20 -10.07 20.79 -45.55
N ALA A 21 -8.98 20.03 -45.67
CA ALA A 21 -7.63 20.50 -45.41
C ALA A 21 -7.31 21.74 -46.27
N GLY A 22 -7.06 22.88 -45.62
CA GLY A 22 -6.54 24.09 -46.28
C GLY A 22 -7.38 25.37 -46.20
N ALA A 23 -8.47 25.45 -45.42
CA ALA A 23 -9.24 26.69 -45.31
C ALA A 23 -8.69 27.63 -44.21
N LYS A 24 -8.20 28.82 -44.60
CA LYS A 24 -7.98 29.96 -43.70
C LYS A 24 -9.33 30.67 -43.46
N VAL A 25 -9.76 30.77 -42.21
CA VAL A 25 -10.92 31.59 -41.82
C VAL A 25 -10.47 33.01 -41.53
N ALA A 26 -11.04 33.98 -42.25
CA ALA A 26 -10.88 35.40 -42.05
C ALA A 26 -11.77 35.90 -40.89
N GLY A 27 -11.26 36.84 -40.10
CA GLY A 27 -12.04 37.55 -39.07
C GLY A 27 -11.75 37.08 -37.64
N ARG A 28 -10.58 37.42 -37.11
CA ARG A 28 -10.36 37.55 -35.67
C ARG A 28 -9.28 38.59 -35.43
N ASP A 29 -9.69 39.85 -35.52
CA ASP A 29 -8.82 40.99 -35.25
C ASP A 29 -8.36 40.93 -33.80
N SER A 30 -7.06 40.77 -33.61
CA SER A 30 -6.39 40.73 -32.32
C SER A 30 -6.32 42.13 -31.71
N HIS A 31 -6.84 42.24 -30.49
CA HIS A 31 -6.82 43.44 -29.65
C HIS A 31 -5.37 43.96 -29.42
N PRO A 32 -5.10 45.28 -29.48
CA PRO A 32 -3.75 45.87 -29.56
C PRO A 32 -2.90 45.83 -28.26
N LEU A 33 -3.16 44.88 -27.36
CA LEU A 33 -2.40 44.73 -26.11
C LEU A 33 -1.67 43.37 -25.98
N LYS A 34 -1.76 42.48 -26.98
CA LYS A 34 -1.06 41.18 -26.94
C LYS A 34 0.31 41.18 -27.62
N ASP A 35 0.56 42.10 -28.56
CA ASP A 35 1.81 42.07 -29.35
C ASP A 35 2.98 42.82 -28.68
N SER A 36 2.70 43.69 -27.71
CA SER A 36 3.72 44.51 -27.04
C SER A 36 4.50 43.77 -25.93
N ALA A 37 4.05 42.58 -25.50
CA ALA A 37 4.65 41.87 -24.37
C ALA A 37 5.70 40.82 -24.77
N LEU A 38 5.73 40.37 -26.03
CA LEU A 38 6.58 39.25 -26.46
C LEU A 38 7.72 39.63 -27.43
N ALA A 39 7.80 40.89 -27.87
CA ALA A 39 8.77 41.31 -28.90
C ALA A 39 10.07 41.95 -28.38
N ARG A 40 10.34 41.95 -27.06
CA ARG A 40 11.52 42.64 -26.50
C ARG A 40 12.48 41.69 -25.76
N ARG A 41 13.05 40.68 -26.43
CA ARG A 41 14.34 40.12 -25.96
C ARG A 41 15.17 39.33 -26.97
N THR A 42 15.24 39.72 -28.24
CA THR A 42 16.24 39.13 -29.17
C THR A 42 16.64 40.08 -30.30
N LYS A 43 17.54 41.05 -30.02
CA LYS A 43 18.65 41.42 -30.95
C LYS A 43 19.57 42.51 -30.38
N ASN A 44 20.84 42.12 -30.25
CA ASN A 44 22.10 42.87 -30.41
C ASN A 44 22.25 44.29 -29.84
N SER A 45 23.14 44.41 -28.85
CA SER A 45 24.17 45.44 -28.85
C SER A 45 25.54 44.81 -28.58
N GLY A 46 26.47 45.04 -29.51
CA GLY A 46 27.87 44.70 -29.34
C GLY A 46 28.58 45.72 -28.44
N GLN A 47 29.50 45.18 -27.64
CA GLN A 47 30.74 45.77 -27.17
C GLN A 47 30.75 46.91 -26.12
N LYS A 48 31.20 46.50 -24.92
CA LYS A 48 32.39 46.99 -24.19
C LYS A 48 32.14 47.84 -22.92
N SER A 49 32.20 47.16 -21.77
CA SER A 49 32.83 47.61 -20.51
C SER A 49 32.85 46.42 -19.52
N SER A 50 33.85 45.54 -19.55
CA SER A 50 34.88 45.42 -18.49
C SER A 50 34.34 45.51 -17.06
N GLY A 51 34.32 44.35 -16.38
CA GLY A 51 34.07 44.23 -14.93
C GLY A 51 33.09 43.12 -14.59
N GLU A 52 33.62 41.92 -14.32
CA GLU A 52 32.98 40.90 -13.47
C GLU A 52 31.77 40.13 -14.04
N SER A 53 32.04 39.18 -14.94
CA SER A 53 31.21 37.97 -15.04
C SER A 53 32.10 36.75 -14.81
N ALA A 54 32.44 36.50 -13.55
CA ALA A 54 33.02 35.25 -13.12
C ALA A 54 31.90 34.42 -12.48
N ASN A 55 31.22 33.60 -13.30
CA ASN A 55 30.70 32.27 -12.96
C ASN A 55 29.90 31.67 -14.13
N GLY A 56 30.47 31.71 -15.34
CA GLY A 56 30.00 30.87 -16.44
C GLY A 56 30.69 29.52 -16.36
N VAL A 57 29.96 28.46 -16.01
CA VAL A 57 30.47 27.07 -16.10
C VAL A 57 30.96 26.85 -17.53
N SER A 58 32.21 26.39 -17.71
CA SER A 58 32.78 26.20 -19.05
C SER A 58 31.99 25.15 -19.84
N VAL A 59 31.95 25.28 -21.17
CA VAL A 59 31.25 24.31 -22.05
C VAL A 59 31.78 22.89 -21.83
N GLU A 60 33.09 22.76 -21.62
CA GLU A 60 33.75 21.49 -21.27
C GLU A 60 33.27 20.94 -19.93
N ALA A 61 33.11 21.80 -18.90
CA ALA A 61 32.58 21.39 -17.60
C ALA A 61 31.11 20.94 -17.72
N VAL A 62 30.27 21.66 -18.47
CA VAL A 62 28.88 21.25 -18.74
C VAL A 62 28.85 19.90 -19.46
N ALA A 63 29.70 19.68 -20.46
CA ALA A 63 29.78 18.41 -21.17
C ALA A 63 30.21 17.25 -20.25
N SER A 64 31.19 17.48 -19.36
CA SER A 64 31.64 16.49 -18.39
C SER A 64 30.53 16.12 -17.39
N ILE A 65 29.86 17.11 -16.79
CA ILE A 65 28.75 16.91 -15.84
C ILE A 65 27.60 16.18 -16.54
N SER A 66 27.27 16.56 -17.77
CA SER A 66 26.21 15.89 -18.53
C SER A 66 26.55 14.42 -18.74
N LYS A 67 27.80 14.10 -19.06
CA LYS A 67 28.26 12.72 -19.21
C LYS A 67 28.12 11.95 -17.89
N ASP A 68 28.61 12.48 -16.78
CA ASP A 68 28.51 11.82 -15.47
C ASP A 68 27.04 11.54 -15.10
N LEU A 69 26.13 12.47 -15.39
CA LEU A 69 24.70 12.27 -15.17
C LEU A 69 24.11 11.19 -16.08
N PHE A 70 24.52 11.11 -17.35
CA PHE A 70 24.11 10.03 -18.24
C PHE A 70 24.66 8.68 -17.77
N ASP A 71 25.91 8.62 -17.30
CA ASP A 71 26.51 7.40 -16.77
C ASP A 71 25.74 6.91 -15.52
N LEU A 72 25.32 7.82 -14.63
CA LEU A 72 24.44 7.47 -13.50
C LEU A 72 23.06 6.95 -13.94
N ILE A 73 22.48 7.51 -15.01
CA ILE A 73 21.22 7.00 -15.58
C ILE A 73 21.40 5.60 -16.14
N VAL A 74 22.53 5.31 -16.79
CA VAL A 74 22.85 3.98 -17.31
C VAL A 74 22.98 2.97 -16.16
N ILE A 75 23.73 3.31 -15.10
CA ILE A 75 23.85 2.45 -13.90
C ILE A 75 22.47 2.19 -13.28
N PHE A 76 21.65 3.23 -13.13
CA PHE A 76 20.28 3.07 -12.64
C PHE A 76 19.45 2.15 -13.53
N ALA A 77 19.55 2.31 -14.86
CA ALA A 77 18.84 1.47 -15.81
C ALA A 77 19.27 -0.01 -15.70
N GLU A 78 20.56 -0.30 -15.57
CA GLU A 78 21.08 -1.65 -15.37
C GLU A 78 20.49 -2.30 -14.10
N ILE A 79 20.50 -1.57 -12.99
CA ILE A 79 19.91 -2.03 -11.71
C ILE A 79 18.40 -2.25 -11.89
N ALA A 80 17.69 -1.33 -12.54
CA ALA A 80 16.24 -1.41 -12.73
C ALA A 80 15.85 -2.60 -13.63
N PHE A 81 16.56 -2.82 -14.75
CA PHE A 81 16.31 -3.96 -15.63
C PHE A 81 16.62 -5.30 -14.95
N LEU A 82 17.72 -5.37 -14.19
CA LEU A 82 18.02 -6.55 -13.38
C LEU A 82 16.91 -6.81 -12.34
N ALA A 83 16.46 -5.76 -11.64
CA ALA A 83 15.37 -5.86 -10.67
C ALA A 83 14.06 -6.34 -11.32
N ILE A 84 13.75 -5.89 -12.54
CA ILE A 84 12.59 -6.39 -13.30
C ILE A 84 12.71 -7.89 -13.57
N VAL A 85 13.88 -8.37 -14.02
CA VAL A 85 14.10 -9.80 -14.27
C VAL A 85 13.92 -10.60 -12.97
N VAL A 86 14.55 -10.16 -11.89
CA VAL A 86 14.43 -10.81 -10.57
C VAL A 86 12.98 -10.82 -10.11
N TYR A 87 12.27 -9.70 -10.23
CA TYR A 87 10.86 -9.57 -9.85
C TYR A 87 9.97 -10.55 -10.64
N VAL A 88 10.08 -10.56 -11.97
CA VAL A 88 9.26 -11.42 -12.83
C VAL A 88 9.52 -12.90 -12.55
N VAL A 89 10.80 -13.29 -12.44
CA VAL A 89 11.19 -14.68 -12.14
C VAL A 89 10.67 -15.09 -10.76
N THR A 90 10.86 -14.24 -9.75
CA THR A 90 10.38 -14.50 -8.38
C THR A 90 8.87 -14.65 -8.36
N ARG A 91 8.12 -13.71 -8.95
CA ARG A 91 6.65 -13.79 -9.02
C ARG A 91 6.17 -15.04 -9.74
N PHE A 92 6.84 -15.43 -10.83
CA PHE A 92 6.52 -16.68 -11.54
C PHE A 92 6.65 -17.90 -10.63
N PHE A 93 7.77 -18.06 -9.94
CA PHE A 93 7.99 -19.20 -9.04
C PHE A 93 7.03 -19.17 -7.84
N VAL A 94 6.80 -18.00 -7.27
CA VAL A 94 5.86 -17.82 -6.15
C VAL A 94 4.44 -18.22 -6.58
N SER A 95 3.95 -17.76 -7.73
CA SER A 95 2.62 -18.17 -8.24
C SER A 95 2.51 -19.68 -8.47
N HIS A 96 3.56 -20.33 -8.98
CA HIS A 96 3.58 -21.79 -9.14
C HIS A 96 3.57 -22.52 -7.80
N TYR A 97 4.30 -22.02 -6.81
CA TYR A 97 4.33 -22.61 -5.48
C TYR A 97 2.97 -22.48 -4.77
N ILE A 98 2.32 -21.31 -4.84
CA ILE A 98 0.96 -21.10 -4.32
C ILE A 98 0.00 -22.10 -4.96
N PHE A 99 0.06 -22.27 -6.29
CA PHE A 99 -0.83 -23.20 -6.97
C PHE A 99 -0.58 -24.65 -6.52
N ARG A 100 0.69 -25.07 -6.41
CA ARG A 100 1.04 -26.41 -5.89
C ARG A 100 0.54 -26.62 -4.45
N TRP A 101 0.67 -25.61 -3.59
CA TRP A 101 0.15 -25.67 -2.24
C TRP A 101 -1.38 -25.79 -2.24
N ARG A 102 -2.07 -24.98 -3.05
CA ARG A 102 -3.52 -25.07 -3.24
C ARG A 102 -3.94 -26.45 -3.74
N THR A 103 -3.23 -27.04 -4.71
CA THR A 103 -3.48 -28.40 -5.19
C THR A 103 -3.36 -29.41 -4.05
N ALA A 104 -2.29 -29.35 -3.26
CA ALA A 104 -2.12 -30.24 -2.12
C ALA A 104 -3.23 -30.12 -1.07
N MET A 105 -3.67 -28.89 -0.75
CA MET A 105 -4.79 -28.67 0.18
C MET A 105 -6.11 -29.20 -0.40
N ASN A 106 -6.37 -28.94 -1.68
CA ASN A 106 -7.56 -29.44 -2.37
C ASN A 106 -7.59 -30.97 -2.35
N ASP A 107 -6.53 -31.63 -2.79
CA ASP A 107 -6.45 -33.09 -2.87
C ASP A 107 -6.62 -33.73 -1.49
N TYR A 108 -6.01 -33.14 -0.45
CA TYR A 108 -6.20 -33.57 0.93
C TYR A 108 -7.67 -33.46 1.37
N TYR A 109 -8.30 -32.29 1.28
CA TYR A 109 -9.67 -32.15 1.78
C TYR A 109 -10.71 -32.89 0.91
N THR A 110 -10.49 -33.00 -0.40
CA THR A 110 -11.33 -33.83 -1.28
C THR A 110 -11.20 -35.31 -0.95
N SER A 111 -10.02 -35.80 -0.53
CA SER A 111 -9.88 -37.18 -0.04
C SER A 111 -10.74 -37.48 1.20
N GLN A 112 -10.99 -36.45 2.02
CA GLN A 112 -11.84 -36.53 3.20
C GLN A 112 -13.32 -36.24 2.90
N TRP A 113 -13.69 -36.02 1.64
CA TRP A 113 -15.06 -35.65 1.23
C TRP A 113 -16.17 -36.54 1.83
N PRO A 114 -16.05 -37.88 1.88
CA PRO A 114 -17.07 -38.72 2.51
C PRO A 114 -17.36 -38.34 3.97
N GLN A 115 -16.34 -37.89 4.69
CA GLN A 115 -16.42 -37.51 6.10
C GLN A 115 -16.90 -36.07 6.31
N VAL A 116 -16.72 -35.16 5.34
CA VAL A 116 -17.02 -33.74 5.53
C VAL A 116 -18.20 -33.23 4.72
N ARG A 117 -18.71 -33.99 3.74
CA ARG A 117 -19.79 -33.55 2.84
C ARG A 117 -21.10 -33.19 3.53
N HIS A 118 -21.30 -33.66 4.77
CA HIS A 118 -22.48 -33.37 5.58
C HIS A 118 -22.33 -32.07 6.38
N ILE A 119 -21.14 -31.47 6.40
CA ILE A 119 -20.87 -30.18 7.04
C ILE A 119 -21.37 -29.08 6.10
N GLU A 120 -22.21 -28.18 6.63
CA GLU A 120 -22.70 -27.02 5.88
C GLU A 120 -21.53 -26.18 5.34
N GLY A 121 -21.55 -25.91 4.03
CA GLY A 121 -20.52 -25.13 3.36
C GLY A 121 -19.19 -25.86 3.16
N ALA A 122 -19.14 -27.20 3.27
CA ALA A 122 -17.92 -27.98 3.04
C ALA A 122 -17.26 -27.69 1.68
N SER A 123 -18.04 -27.60 0.60
CA SER A 123 -17.52 -27.27 -0.74
C SER A 123 -16.86 -25.88 -0.78
N GLN A 124 -17.49 -24.89 -0.12
CA GLN A 124 -16.96 -23.53 -0.03
C GLN A 124 -15.63 -23.49 0.72
N ARG A 125 -15.51 -24.24 1.83
CA ARG A 125 -14.25 -24.33 2.58
C ARG A 125 -13.13 -24.92 1.74
N ILE A 126 -13.41 -26.01 1.01
CA ILE A 126 -12.43 -26.67 0.15
C ILE A 126 -12.00 -25.75 -0.99
N GLN A 127 -12.92 -25.02 -1.61
CA GLN A 127 -12.63 -24.21 -2.79
C GLN A 127 -12.11 -22.80 -2.48
N GLU A 128 -12.85 -22.04 -1.66
CA GLU A 128 -12.58 -20.61 -1.42
C GLU A 128 -11.60 -20.41 -0.27
N ASP A 129 -11.79 -21.10 0.87
CA ASP A 129 -10.97 -20.87 2.05
C ASP A 129 -9.53 -21.35 1.85
N THR A 130 -9.30 -22.50 1.20
CA THR A 130 -7.95 -22.99 0.88
C THR A 130 -7.19 -22.04 -0.06
N MET A 131 -7.87 -21.52 -1.08
CA MET A 131 -7.30 -20.56 -2.03
C MET A 131 -6.91 -19.26 -1.33
N ARG A 132 -7.84 -18.66 -0.58
CA ARG A 132 -7.59 -17.41 0.15
C ARG A 132 -6.53 -17.59 1.23
N PHE A 133 -6.49 -18.75 1.90
CA PHE A 133 -5.45 -19.07 2.87
C PHE A 133 -4.07 -19.04 2.22
N ALA A 134 -3.89 -19.76 1.11
CA ALA A 134 -2.61 -19.82 0.40
C ALA A 134 -2.17 -18.44 -0.14
N GLU A 135 -3.09 -17.67 -0.72
CA GLU A 135 -2.82 -16.32 -1.23
C GLU A 135 -2.43 -15.34 -0.12
N ILE A 136 -3.17 -15.32 1.00
CA ILE A 136 -2.88 -14.40 2.10
C ILE A 136 -1.58 -14.79 2.82
N MET A 137 -1.35 -16.09 3.03
CA MET A 137 -0.11 -16.59 3.64
C MET A 137 1.11 -16.23 2.81
N GLU A 138 1.03 -16.35 1.48
CA GLU A 138 2.09 -15.89 0.59
C GLU A 138 2.29 -14.37 0.67
N GLY A 139 1.23 -13.58 0.51
CA GLY A 139 1.34 -12.13 0.53
C GLY A 139 1.94 -11.61 1.83
N LEU A 140 1.48 -12.10 2.99
CA LEU A 140 2.05 -11.75 4.29
C LEU A 140 3.48 -12.27 4.46
N GLY A 141 3.77 -13.49 3.98
CA GLY A 141 5.10 -14.10 4.07
C GLY A 141 6.16 -13.37 3.23
N VAL A 142 5.82 -12.97 2.01
CA VAL A 142 6.74 -12.19 1.15
C VAL A 142 6.93 -10.80 1.72
N SER A 143 5.86 -10.12 2.10
CA SER A 143 5.94 -8.74 2.59
C SER A 143 6.67 -8.61 3.93
N ILE A 144 6.60 -9.59 4.84
CA ILE A 144 7.42 -9.56 6.07
C ILE A 144 8.90 -9.76 5.75
N VAL A 145 9.24 -10.64 4.80
CA VAL A 145 10.63 -10.83 4.36
C VAL A 145 11.15 -9.56 3.70
N ASP A 146 10.36 -8.92 2.83
CA ASP A 146 10.72 -7.65 2.20
C ASP A 146 10.97 -6.55 3.24
N ALA A 147 10.11 -6.42 4.26
CA ALA A 147 10.29 -5.45 5.34
C ALA A 147 11.60 -5.71 6.12
N VAL A 148 11.89 -6.97 6.45
CA VAL A 148 13.12 -7.33 7.16
C VAL A 148 14.36 -7.08 6.31
N MET A 149 14.34 -7.47 5.03
CA MET A 149 15.45 -7.24 4.09
C MET A 149 15.68 -5.74 3.86
N THR A 150 14.61 -4.96 3.79
CA THR A 150 14.68 -3.50 3.70
C THR A 150 15.36 -2.90 4.92
N LEU A 151 15.05 -3.37 6.14
CA LEU A 151 15.77 -2.95 7.34
C LEU A 151 17.25 -3.27 7.28
N PHE A 152 17.63 -4.48 6.85
CA PHE A 152 19.04 -4.85 6.68
C PHE A 152 19.77 -3.98 5.65
N ALA A 153 19.08 -3.57 4.58
CA ALA A 153 19.66 -2.70 3.55
C ALA A 153 19.77 -1.23 4.00
N PHE A 154 18.74 -0.69 4.65
CA PHE A 154 18.63 0.74 4.92
C PHE A 154 19.10 1.18 6.29
N LEU A 155 19.15 0.30 7.30
CA LEU A 155 19.73 0.66 8.61
C LEU A 155 21.22 1.02 8.51
N PRO A 156 22.09 0.28 7.78
CA PRO A 156 23.48 0.67 7.59
C PRO A 156 23.65 1.96 6.79
N VAL A 157 22.81 2.15 5.76
CA VAL A 157 22.79 3.40 4.97
C VAL A 157 22.45 4.59 5.86
N LEU A 158 21.41 4.46 6.70
CA LEU A 158 21.00 5.50 7.62
C LEU A 158 22.08 5.78 8.68
N TRP A 159 22.75 4.74 9.18
CA TRP A 159 23.88 4.88 10.08
C TRP A 159 25.01 5.70 9.47
N ALA A 160 25.39 5.39 8.22
CA ALA A 160 26.42 6.10 7.48
C ALA A 160 26.03 7.56 7.20
N LEU A 161 24.78 7.80 6.80
CA LEU A 161 24.27 9.16 6.57
C LEU A 161 24.15 9.97 7.86
N SER A 162 24.10 9.31 9.01
CA SER A 162 24.01 10.00 10.30
C SER A 162 25.25 10.81 10.66
N THR A 163 26.40 10.61 9.99
CA THR A 163 27.60 11.42 10.21
C THR A 163 27.45 12.85 9.72
N TYR A 164 26.50 13.11 8.82
CA TYR A 164 26.21 14.45 8.32
C TYR A 164 25.35 15.28 9.28
N VAL A 165 24.85 14.67 10.35
CA VAL A 165 23.97 15.32 11.34
C VAL A 165 24.67 15.30 12.69
N SER A 166 25.17 16.46 13.11
CA SER A 166 25.96 16.59 14.34
C SER A 166 25.11 16.74 15.61
N GLU A 167 23.90 17.31 15.49
CA GLU A 167 23.05 17.64 16.62
C GLU A 167 21.56 17.56 16.27
N LEU A 168 20.73 17.19 17.25
CA LEU A 168 19.27 17.24 17.16
C LEU A 168 18.75 18.54 17.79
N PRO A 169 17.73 19.19 17.19
CA PRO A 169 17.22 20.47 17.68
C PRO A 169 16.73 20.47 19.14
N VAL A 170 16.34 19.32 19.69
CA VAL A 170 15.81 19.18 21.07
C VAL A 170 16.75 18.41 22.00
N VAL A 171 17.49 17.43 21.49
CA VAL A 171 18.28 16.49 22.32
C VAL A 171 19.78 16.86 22.34
N GLY A 172 20.25 17.68 21.40
CA GLY A 172 21.66 18.06 21.29
C GLY A 172 22.51 17.01 20.56
N ALA A 173 23.82 17.03 20.80
CA ALA A 173 24.78 16.15 20.15
C ALA A 173 24.72 14.71 20.71
N ILE A 174 24.45 13.74 19.85
CA ILE A 174 24.41 12.31 20.18
C ILE A 174 25.17 11.56 19.08
N ALA A 175 25.74 10.40 19.39
CA ALA A 175 26.28 9.52 18.36
C ALA A 175 25.14 8.99 17.46
N HIS A 176 25.32 9.12 16.15
CA HIS A 176 24.36 8.71 15.12
C HIS A 176 22.90 9.18 15.36
N PRO A 177 22.65 10.50 15.40
CA PRO A 177 21.34 11.04 15.74
C PRO A 177 20.18 10.57 14.87
N LEU A 178 20.40 10.42 13.56
CA LEU A 178 19.38 9.97 12.62
C LEU A 178 18.97 8.52 12.88
N PHE A 179 19.95 7.66 13.14
CA PHE A 179 19.70 6.25 13.43
C PHE A 179 18.87 6.10 14.71
N VAL A 180 19.29 6.74 15.80
CA VAL A 180 18.59 6.68 17.09
C VAL A 180 17.19 7.26 16.99
N ALA A 181 17.03 8.43 16.36
CA ALA A 181 15.72 9.05 16.18
C ALA A 181 14.78 8.19 15.32
N SER A 182 15.29 7.58 14.25
CA SER A 182 14.48 6.68 13.41
C SER A 182 13.98 5.46 14.16
N LEU A 183 14.84 4.84 14.98
CA LEU A 183 14.48 3.66 15.75
C LEU A 183 13.45 4.02 16.82
N ALA A 184 13.67 5.11 17.56
CA ALA A 184 12.74 5.60 18.57
C ALA A 184 11.38 5.95 17.96
N TRP A 185 11.36 6.68 16.84
CA TRP A 185 10.14 7.06 16.14
C TRP A 185 9.37 5.86 15.58
N SER A 186 10.09 4.88 15.02
CA SER A 186 9.51 3.65 14.47
C SER A 186 8.90 2.76 15.54
N VAL A 187 9.60 2.59 16.67
CA VAL A 187 9.10 1.85 17.83
C VAL A 187 7.88 2.57 18.43
N PHE A 188 7.95 3.90 18.59
CA PHE A 188 6.83 4.71 19.06
C PHE A 188 5.59 4.54 18.17
N GLY A 189 5.75 4.68 16.85
CA GLY A 189 4.65 4.52 15.90
C GLY A 189 4.03 3.13 15.91
N THR A 190 4.87 2.10 15.90
CA THR A 190 4.42 0.71 15.98
C THR A 190 3.63 0.47 17.27
N GLY A 191 4.14 0.95 18.42
CA GLY A 191 3.46 0.85 19.70
C GLY A 191 2.14 1.63 19.73
N LEU A 192 2.14 2.88 19.26
CA LEU A 192 0.95 3.72 19.17
C LEU A 192 -0.16 3.03 18.37
N LEU A 193 0.16 2.55 17.17
CA LEU A 193 -0.82 1.93 16.28
C LEU A 193 -1.27 0.55 16.77
N ALA A 194 -0.38 -0.22 17.42
CA ALA A 194 -0.76 -1.47 18.08
C ALA A 194 -1.76 -1.23 19.22
N VAL A 195 -1.52 -0.22 20.07
CA VAL A 195 -2.41 0.13 21.18
C VAL A 195 -3.77 0.61 20.66
N VAL A 196 -3.78 1.45 19.63
CA VAL A 196 -5.02 1.93 19.01
C VAL A 196 -5.78 0.80 18.31
N GLY A 197 -5.07 -0.14 17.68
CA GLY A 197 -5.66 -1.26 16.93
C GLY A 197 -6.08 -2.47 17.77
N ILE A 198 -5.70 -2.55 19.05
CA ILE A 198 -5.83 -3.77 19.87
C ILE A 198 -7.26 -4.34 19.97
N LYS A 199 -8.28 -3.48 19.89
CA LYS A 199 -9.70 -3.89 19.99
C LYS A 199 -10.31 -4.36 18.67
N LEU A 200 -9.68 -4.06 17.53
CA LEU A 200 -10.23 -4.38 16.21
C LEU A 200 -10.49 -5.88 15.99
N PRO A 201 -9.63 -6.85 16.41
CA PRO A 201 -9.89 -8.26 16.13
C PRO A 201 -11.14 -8.72 16.86
N GLY A 202 -11.28 -8.35 18.14
CA GLY A 202 -12.43 -8.72 18.95
C GLY A 202 -13.74 -8.16 18.39
N LEU A 203 -13.71 -6.95 17.84
CA LEU A 203 -14.88 -6.36 17.18
C LEU A 203 -15.22 -7.06 15.86
N GLU A 204 -14.22 -7.44 15.06
CA GLU A 204 -14.41 -8.21 13.83
C GLU A 204 -15.01 -9.59 14.12
N PHE A 205 -14.49 -10.30 15.12
CA PHE A 205 -15.07 -11.57 15.55
C PHE A 205 -16.53 -11.41 16.02
N LYS A 206 -16.83 -10.34 16.75
CA LYS A 206 -18.20 -10.05 17.16
C LYS A 206 -19.11 -9.75 15.96
N ASN A 207 -18.62 -9.00 14.98
CA ASN A 207 -19.33 -8.73 13.72
C ASN A 207 -19.64 -10.03 12.97
N GLN A 208 -18.63 -10.88 12.77
CA GLN A 208 -18.81 -12.19 12.13
C GLN A 208 -19.87 -13.04 12.86
N ARG A 209 -19.92 -12.98 14.20
CA ARG A 209 -20.93 -13.72 15.00
C ARG A 209 -22.36 -13.23 14.77
N VAL A 210 -22.59 -11.92 14.81
CA VAL A 210 -23.94 -11.37 14.59
C VAL A 210 -24.42 -11.57 13.15
N GLU A 211 -23.50 -11.52 12.19
CA GLU A 211 -23.79 -11.76 10.78
C GLU A 211 -24.08 -13.24 10.50
N ALA A 212 -23.33 -14.15 11.11
CA ALA A 212 -23.61 -15.58 11.05
C ALA A 212 -24.98 -15.93 11.65
N ALA A 213 -25.36 -15.31 12.77
CA ALA A 213 -26.69 -15.52 13.37
C ALA A 213 -27.82 -15.05 12.44
N PHE A 214 -27.65 -13.89 11.79
CA PHE A 214 -28.60 -13.39 10.80
C PHE A 214 -28.70 -14.32 9.58
N ARG A 215 -27.57 -14.71 9.00
CA ARG A 215 -27.51 -15.66 7.88
C ARG A 215 -28.18 -16.99 8.23
N LYS A 216 -27.91 -17.53 9.42
CA LYS A 216 -28.50 -18.80 9.88
C LYS A 216 -30.02 -18.73 9.97
N GLU A 217 -30.58 -17.61 10.43
CA GLU A 217 -32.04 -17.44 10.47
C GLU A 217 -32.66 -17.40 9.07
N LEU A 218 -31.98 -16.78 8.10
CA LEU A 218 -32.42 -16.77 6.70
C LEU A 218 -32.42 -18.18 6.10
N VAL A 219 -31.36 -18.95 6.30
CA VAL A 219 -31.27 -20.35 5.83
C VAL A 219 -32.39 -21.19 6.42
N TYR A 220 -32.70 -21.05 7.72
CA TYR A 220 -33.86 -21.73 8.30
C TYR A 220 -35.21 -21.30 7.72
N GLY A 221 -35.31 -20.07 7.22
CA GLY A 221 -36.46 -19.57 6.49
C GLY A 221 -36.64 -20.20 5.11
N GLU A 222 -35.57 -20.73 4.49
CA GLU A 222 -35.64 -21.45 3.21
C GLU A 222 -36.37 -22.79 3.38
N ASP A 223 -36.08 -23.50 4.46
CA ASP A 223 -36.63 -24.84 4.74
C ASP A 223 -37.97 -24.81 5.51
N ALA A 224 -38.26 -23.74 6.27
CA ALA A 224 -39.44 -23.66 7.13
C ALA A 224 -40.12 -22.28 7.09
N VAL A 225 -41.38 -22.27 6.63
CA VAL A 225 -42.23 -21.05 6.53
C VAL A 225 -42.48 -20.36 7.88
N SER A 226 -42.32 -21.09 9.00
CA SER A 226 -42.47 -20.54 10.35
C SER A 226 -41.25 -19.77 10.86
N ARG A 227 -40.11 -19.85 10.17
CA ARG A 227 -38.83 -19.18 10.48
C ARG A 227 -38.67 -17.90 9.67
N ALA A 228 -37.60 -17.14 9.93
CA ALA A 228 -37.30 -15.89 9.23
C ALA A 228 -38.45 -14.87 9.29
N GLN A 229 -39.18 -14.84 10.40
CA GLN A 229 -40.29 -13.92 10.58
C GLN A 229 -39.79 -12.47 10.52
N PRO A 230 -40.58 -11.53 9.95
CA PRO A 230 -40.14 -10.14 9.77
C PRO A 230 -39.67 -9.45 11.05
N GLN A 231 -40.24 -9.80 12.21
CA GLN A 231 -39.83 -9.25 13.51
C GLN A 231 -38.44 -9.75 13.93
N THR A 232 -38.21 -11.07 13.89
CA THR A 232 -36.92 -11.71 14.22
C THR A 232 -35.80 -11.22 13.30
N LEU A 233 -36.05 -11.13 11.99
CA LEU A 233 -35.07 -10.60 11.03
C LEU A 233 -34.71 -9.15 11.32
N ARG A 234 -35.70 -8.30 11.67
CA ARG A 234 -35.46 -6.90 12.06
C ARG A 234 -34.59 -6.80 13.31
N GLU A 235 -34.82 -7.65 14.31
CA GLU A 235 -34.02 -7.70 15.53
C GLU A 235 -32.58 -8.15 15.27
N LEU A 236 -32.40 -9.27 14.56
CA LEU A 236 -31.08 -9.77 14.17
C LEU A 236 -30.29 -8.74 13.36
N PHE A 237 -30.93 -8.14 12.36
CA PHE A 237 -30.28 -7.11 11.55
C PHE A 237 -30.01 -5.82 12.35
N SER A 238 -30.83 -5.49 13.35
CA SER A 238 -30.53 -4.41 14.30
C SER A 238 -29.25 -4.67 15.08
N ASN A 239 -29.01 -5.93 15.49
CA ASN A 239 -27.77 -6.32 16.15
C ASN A 239 -26.56 -6.25 15.21
N VAL A 240 -26.72 -6.66 13.94
CA VAL A 240 -25.72 -6.47 12.88
C VAL A 240 -25.35 -5.00 12.79
N ARG A 241 -26.33 -4.11 12.58
CA ARG A 241 -26.11 -2.65 12.49
C ARG A 241 -25.36 -2.11 13.70
N LYS A 242 -25.79 -2.41 14.92
CA LYS A 242 -25.14 -1.94 16.17
C LYS A 242 -23.68 -2.40 16.25
N SER A 243 -23.38 -3.61 15.82
CA SER A 243 -22.02 -4.15 15.84
C SER A 243 -21.14 -3.46 14.78
N TYR A 244 -21.65 -3.29 13.56
CA TYR A 244 -20.95 -2.56 12.49
C TYR A 244 -20.68 -1.09 12.84
N PHE A 245 -21.63 -0.36 13.43
CA PHE A 245 -21.38 1.02 13.86
C PHE A 245 -20.24 1.12 14.88
N ARG A 246 -20.16 0.15 15.80
CA ARG A 246 -19.04 0.08 16.74
C ARG A 246 -17.74 -0.20 16.01
N LEU A 247 -17.73 -1.18 15.10
CA LEU A 247 -16.54 -1.50 14.31
C LEU A 247 -16.07 -0.28 13.49
N TYR A 248 -16.97 0.40 12.80
CA TYR A 248 -16.66 1.60 12.00
C TYR A 248 -16.09 2.73 12.83
N PHE A 249 -16.64 3.00 14.02
CA PHE A 249 -16.09 4.01 14.92
C PHE A 249 -14.67 3.64 15.36
N ASN A 250 -14.38 2.35 15.53
CA ASN A 250 -13.04 1.89 15.87
C ASN A 250 -12.04 2.01 14.72
N TYR A 251 -12.45 1.66 13.51
CA TYR A 251 -11.64 1.94 12.32
C TYR A 251 -11.45 3.44 12.08
N MET A 252 -12.43 4.28 12.39
CA MET A 252 -12.32 5.73 12.21
C MET A 252 -11.15 6.29 13.02
N TYR A 253 -11.12 6.07 14.35
CA TYR A 253 -10.02 6.60 15.16
C TYR A 253 -8.69 5.89 14.86
N PHE A 254 -8.70 4.59 14.50
CA PHE A 254 -7.49 3.88 14.07
C PHE A 254 -6.92 4.50 12.79
N ASN A 255 -7.76 4.77 11.80
CA ASN A 255 -7.36 5.41 10.56
C ASN A 255 -6.89 6.84 10.79
N VAL A 256 -7.54 7.59 11.70
CA VAL A 256 -7.05 8.93 12.10
C VAL A 256 -5.65 8.83 12.71
N ALA A 257 -5.43 7.94 13.69
CA ALA A 257 -4.11 7.75 14.31
C ALA A 257 -3.06 7.31 13.27
N ARG A 258 -3.41 6.37 12.40
CA ARG A 258 -2.55 5.87 11.32
C ARG A 258 -2.17 7.00 10.35
N MET A 259 -3.14 7.75 9.86
CA MET A 259 -2.86 8.84 8.90
C MET A 259 -2.10 9.97 9.56
N LEU A 260 -2.40 10.33 10.81
CA LEU A 260 -1.62 11.31 11.56
C LEU A 260 -0.17 10.87 11.73
N TYR A 261 0.06 9.59 12.06
CA TYR A 261 1.41 9.06 12.19
C TYR A 261 2.18 9.09 10.87
N VAL A 262 1.58 8.61 9.76
CA VAL A 262 2.21 8.65 8.43
C VAL A 262 2.51 10.09 7.98
N GLN A 263 1.60 11.03 8.26
CA GLN A 263 1.85 12.44 7.93
C GLN A 263 2.90 13.07 8.84
N ALA A 264 2.94 12.69 10.12
CA ALA A 264 3.98 13.12 11.04
C ALA A 264 5.36 12.55 10.65
N ASP A 265 5.43 11.31 10.16
CA ASP A 265 6.65 10.67 9.66
C ASP A 265 7.34 11.51 8.58
N ASN A 266 6.55 11.94 7.58
CA ASN A 266 7.02 12.80 6.49
C ASN A 266 7.57 14.15 6.97
N ILE A 267 7.07 14.68 8.09
CA ILE A 267 7.48 16.00 8.63
C ILE A 267 8.61 15.85 9.64
N PHE A 268 8.61 14.76 10.41
CA PHE A 268 9.52 14.51 11.52
C PHE A 268 10.98 14.57 11.08
N VAL A 269 11.31 13.95 9.95
CA VAL A 269 12.68 13.97 9.41
C VAL A 269 13.11 15.38 9.03
N TYR A 270 12.24 16.18 8.41
CA TYR A 270 12.58 17.57 8.09
C TYR A 270 12.83 18.37 9.35
N VAL A 271 11.95 18.26 10.36
CA VAL A 271 12.11 18.97 11.64
C VAL A 271 13.44 18.61 12.29
N LEU A 272 13.81 17.34 12.26
CA LEU A 272 15.08 16.86 12.78
C LEU A 272 16.28 17.46 12.05
N LEU A 273 16.17 17.63 10.74
CA LEU A 273 17.25 18.16 9.88
C LEU A 273 17.30 19.68 9.80
N ILE A 274 16.35 20.44 10.38
CA ILE A 274 16.31 21.91 10.31
C ILE A 274 17.67 22.53 10.68
N PRO A 275 18.32 22.20 11.82
CA PRO A 275 19.60 22.82 12.16
C PRO A 275 20.69 22.53 11.13
N THR A 276 20.79 21.29 10.68
CA THR A 276 21.76 20.84 9.67
C THR A 276 21.56 21.53 8.32
N ILE A 277 20.30 21.72 7.91
CA ILE A 277 19.95 22.44 6.68
C ILE A 277 20.27 23.93 6.83
N ALA A 278 19.92 24.54 7.98
CA ALA A 278 20.10 25.97 8.22
C ALA A 278 21.56 26.42 8.16
N VAL A 279 22.49 25.58 8.62
CA VAL A 279 23.94 25.84 8.54
C VAL A 279 24.56 25.42 7.20
N GLY A 280 23.77 24.84 6.29
CA GLY A 280 24.24 24.37 4.99
C GLY A 280 25.19 23.16 5.05
N ALA A 281 25.11 22.34 6.10
CA ALA A 281 26.01 21.20 6.30
C ALA A 281 25.76 20.04 5.33
N ILE A 282 24.55 19.96 4.76
CA ILE A 282 24.17 18.92 3.79
C ILE A 282 23.70 19.52 2.47
N THR A 283 23.99 18.82 1.39
CA THR A 283 23.44 19.12 0.07
C THR A 283 22.03 18.57 -0.06
N PHE A 284 21.27 19.09 -1.05
CA PHE A 284 19.95 18.56 -1.36
C PHE A 284 19.98 17.05 -1.70
N GLY A 285 21.03 16.57 -2.35
CA GLY A 285 21.20 15.15 -2.65
C GLY A 285 21.30 14.28 -1.40
N ILE A 286 22.08 14.72 -0.39
CA ILE A 286 22.20 14.01 0.90
C ILE A 286 20.87 14.06 1.66
N LEU A 287 20.18 15.19 1.65
CA LEU A 287 18.84 15.31 2.22
C LEU A 287 17.88 14.28 1.63
N GLN A 288 17.83 14.13 0.30
CA GLN A 288 16.98 13.12 -0.35
C GLN A 288 17.35 11.68 0.02
N GLN A 289 18.65 11.38 0.17
CA GLN A 289 19.11 10.06 0.62
C GLN A 289 18.67 9.78 2.05
N ILE A 290 18.78 10.74 2.96
CA ILE A 290 18.32 10.61 4.35
C ILE A 290 16.81 10.38 4.40
N LEU A 291 16.03 11.21 3.71
CA LEU A 291 14.57 11.08 3.66
C LEU A 291 14.15 9.70 3.14
N THR A 292 14.79 9.24 2.06
CA THR A 292 14.52 7.92 1.48
C THR A 292 14.85 6.81 2.47
N ALA A 293 16.06 6.82 3.05
CA ALA A 293 16.48 5.77 3.97
C ALA A 293 15.62 5.73 5.24
N PHE A 294 15.29 6.89 5.80
CA PHE A 294 14.42 6.99 6.96
C PHE A 294 13.03 6.41 6.66
N ASN A 295 12.41 6.81 5.54
CA ASN A 295 11.08 6.32 5.17
C ASN A 295 11.07 4.80 4.95
N GLN A 296 12.12 4.24 4.35
CA GLN A 296 12.23 2.78 4.18
C GLN A 296 12.31 2.05 5.53
N VAL A 297 13.08 2.58 6.48
CA VAL A 297 13.16 2.04 7.85
C VAL A 297 11.82 2.17 8.57
N SER A 298 11.23 3.37 8.59
CA SER A 298 9.95 3.65 9.26
C SER A 298 8.82 2.76 8.72
N ASN A 299 8.66 2.68 7.40
CA ASN A 299 7.62 1.85 6.77
C ASN A 299 7.81 0.36 7.06
N SER A 300 9.05 -0.13 7.15
CA SER A 300 9.34 -1.53 7.46
C SER A 300 8.92 -1.90 8.88
N PHE A 301 9.15 -1.03 9.86
CA PHE A 301 8.64 -1.24 11.22
C PHE A 301 7.11 -1.21 11.31
N GLN A 302 6.47 -0.41 10.45
CA GLN A 302 5.01 -0.33 10.34
C GLN A 302 4.36 -1.55 9.67
N TYR A 303 5.12 -2.56 9.25
CA TYR A 303 4.62 -3.75 8.56
C TYR A 303 3.38 -4.36 9.22
N LEU A 304 3.43 -4.66 10.52
CA LEU A 304 2.33 -5.32 11.24
C LEU A 304 1.03 -4.50 11.20
N VAL A 305 1.16 -3.18 11.26
CA VAL A 305 0.02 -2.27 11.24
C VAL A 305 -0.55 -2.16 9.82
N ASN A 306 0.32 -2.08 8.82
CA ASN A 306 -0.08 -2.00 7.41
C ASN A 306 -0.76 -3.29 6.93
N SER A 307 -0.30 -4.43 7.43
CA SER A 307 -0.84 -5.76 7.12
C SER A 307 -2.00 -6.18 8.01
N TRP A 308 -2.46 -5.31 8.91
CA TRP A 308 -3.42 -5.67 9.96
C TRP A 308 -4.72 -6.26 9.44
N THR A 309 -5.38 -5.59 8.49
CA THR A 309 -6.64 -6.05 7.91
C THR A 309 -6.48 -7.41 7.24
N THR A 310 -5.37 -7.63 6.56
CA THR A 310 -5.00 -8.90 5.93
C THR A 310 -4.74 -10.01 6.96
N ILE A 311 -4.06 -9.71 8.07
CA ILE A 311 -3.85 -10.65 9.18
C ILE A 311 -5.19 -11.07 9.80
N VAL A 312 -6.13 -10.14 10.00
CA VAL A 312 -7.46 -10.46 10.52
C VAL A 312 -8.24 -11.37 9.56
N GLN A 313 -8.14 -11.13 8.25
CA GLN A 313 -8.74 -12.02 7.25
C GLN A 313 -8.13 -13.42 7.30
N LEU A 314 -6.81 -13.53 7.42
CA LEU A 314 -6.12 -14.81 7.61
C LEU A 314 -6.64 -15.55 8.86
N LEU A 315 -6.75 -14.87 10.00
CA LEU A 315 -7.25 -15.46 11.24
C LEU A 315 -8.69 -15.99 11.08
N SER A 316 -9.55 -15.28 10.35
CA SER A 316 -10.91 -15.73 10.07
C SER A 316 -10.95 -17.01 9.23
N ILE A 317 -10.12 -17.08 8.18
CA ILE A 317 -10.00 -18.27 7.32
C ILE A 317 -9.39 -19.44 8.09
N TYR A 318 -8.29 -19.20 8.81
CA TYR A 318 -7.64 -20.19 9.65
C TYR A 318 -8.62 -20.81 10.65
N LYS A 319 -9.47 -20.00 11.29
CA LYS A 319 -10.51 -20.50 12.19
C LYS A 319 -11.50 -21.43 11.47
N ARG A 320 -11.96 -21.06 10.27
CA ARG A 320 -12.88 -21.91 9.49
C ARG A 320 -12.24 -23.22 9.06
N LEU A 321 -10.98 -23.20 8.62
CA LEU A 321 -10.24 -24.41 8.26
C LEU A 321 -9.92 -25.28 9.48
N SER A 322 -9.51 -24.67 10.60
CA SER A 322 -9.25 -25.40 11.86
C SER A 322 -10.50 -26.08 12.41
N SER A 323 -11.66 -25.40 12.40
CA SER A 323 -12.93 -26.05 12.78
C SER A 323 -13.34 -27.16 11.81
N PHE A 324 -12.99 -27.04 10.52
CA PHE A 324 -13.21 -28.08 9.51
C PHE A 324 -12.35 -29.30 9.77
N GLU A 325 -11.07 -29.10 10.09
CA GLU A 325 -10.14 -30.17 10.43
C GLU A 325 -10.48 -30.87 11.75
N ALA A 326 -10.94 -30.14 12.75
CA ALA A 326 -11.43 -30.73 14.00
C ALA A 326 -12.59 -31.71 13.73
N ALA A 327 -13.50 -31.36 12.82
CA ALA A 327 -14.60 -32.24 12.42
C ALA A 327 -14.11 -33.51 11.69
N ILE A 328 -13.05 -33.42 10.89
CA ILE A 328 -12.40 -34.57 10.24
C ILE A 328 -11.77 -35.49 11.30
N ARG A 329 -11.10 -34.91 12.30
CA ARG A 329 -10.37 -35.66 13.34
C ARG A 329 -11.27 -36.17 14.49
N HIS A 330 -12.57 -35.87 14.44
CA HIS A 330 -13.49 -36.09 15.56
C HIS A 330 -13.03 -35.46 16.88
N GLU A 331 -12.32 -34.33 16.77
CA GLU A 331 -11.84 -33.56 17.90
C GLU A 331 -12.89 -32.53 18.35
N PRO A 332 -12.93 -32.17 19.64
CA PRO A 332 -13.79 -31.09 20.09
C PRO A 332 -13.44 -29.79 19.37
N LEU A 333 -14.45 -28.97 19.06
CA LEU A 333 -14.26 -27.69 18.38
C LEU A 333 -13.21 -26.83 19.10
N PRO A 334 -12.47 -25.96 18.42
CA PRO A 334 -11.51 -25.06 19.06
C PRO A 334 -12.14 -24.29 20.24
N ALA A 335 -11.40 -24.06 21.34
CA ALA A 335 -11.93 -23.48 22.59
C ALA A 335 -12.72 -22.16 22.41
N ILE A 336 -12.38 -21.38 21.38
CA ILE A 336 -13.08 -20.13 21.00
C ILE A 336 -14.50 -20.35 20.45
N ASP A 337 -14.83 -21.56 19.99
CA ASP A 337 -16.15 -21.97 19.53
C ASP A 337 -16.91 -22.81 20.57
N GLN A 338 -16.22 -23.36 21.58
CA GLN A 338 -16.84 -24.09 22.70
C GLN A 338 -17.58 -23.16 23.68
N LEU A 339 -17.17 -21.89 23.80
CA LEU A 339 -17.83 -20.88 24.66
C LEU A 339 -19.18 -20.38 24.10
N GLY A 340 -19.71 -21.03 23.06
CA GLY A 340 -20.87 -20.60 22.29
C GLY A 340 -22.10 -21.51 22.35
N THR A 341 -22.10 -22.58 23.15
CA THR A 341 -23.31 -23.37 23.45
C THR A 341 -24.08 -22.80 24.62
#